data_AF-A0A183UR46-F1
#
_entry.id   AF-A0A183UR46-F1
#
_cell.length_a   1.000
_cell.length_b   1.000
_cell.length_c   1.000
_cell.angle_alpha   90.00
_cell.angle_beta   90.00
_cell.angle_gamma   90.00
#
_symmetry.space_group_name_H-M   'P 1'
#
loop_
_entity.id
_entity.type
_entity.pdbx_description
1 polymer ?
#
loop_
_entity_poly.entity_id
_entity_poly.type
_entity_poly.pdbx_seq_one_letter_code
_entity_poly.pdbx_strand_id
1 'polypeptide(L)'
;MCFLLRAGVLAVVLLDMTEGLRVRGSWSTSKGRISVIAKFGFQQIDPLETDTKTSRGFIYGNVSSESSYRSRAVLFIVPQTLLSSFFLDSIYGQTCESMLQNVSLLAFETNCMPKGKGDIMRWVPCRKGSLCDDESDPTKVVSGYQMTLRVEEPYAPEYWYVLLIGCNLDANCSWVPSGERISVNYDVWLTNGSPLAQYLNPFTHQFSFEEQDSAEMYLTFLLLYSILCLCQWRALALIHQPRILPRQKLLTCIIATKTAGLALQSLNVVVFAFDGQGVMVARLFGEMFRLWSVCVLCLLLILLSRGWSLNDVKSSSSDRIAVLVWAILTTTHFALFFINF
;
A
#
# COMPACT_ATOMS: atom_id res chain seq x y z
N MET A 1 12.47 -37.88 3.47
CA MET A 1 13.67 -37.15 3.90
C MET A 1 13.19 -35.89 4.58
N CYS A 2 12.99 -36.00 5.89
CA CYS A 2 12.29 -35.05 6.75
C CYS A 2 13.20 -34.89 7.96
N PHE A 3 14.24 -34.07 7.82
CA PHE A 3 15.16 -33.69 8.89
C PHE A 3 15.94 -32.48 8.38
N LEU A 4 15.54 -31.28 8.82
CA LEU A 4 16.38 -30.13 9.19
C LEU A 4 15.47 -28.93 9.45
N LEU A 5 14.62 -29.07 10.47
CA LEU A 5 14.18 -27.95 11.28
C LEU A 5 15.30 -27.73 12.31
N ARG A 6 16.22 -26.81 12.01
CA ARG A 6 17.01 -26.13 13.05
C ARG A 6 16.64 -24.67 12.98
N ALA A 7 15.81 -24.30 13.94
CA ALA A 7 15.52 -22.94 14.32
C ALA A 7 16.82 -22.15 14.51
N GLY A 8 16.89 -20.99 13.86
CA GLY A 8 17.98 -20.05 13.97
C GLY A 8 17.55 -18.75 13.33
N VAL A 9 17.46 -17.71 14.17
CA VAL A 9 17.10 -16.32 13.87
C VAL A 9 15.58 -16.04 13.82
N LEU A 10 15.01 -15.95 15.03
CA LEU A 10 13.90 -15.06 15.31
C LEU A 10 14.44 -13.62 15.16
N ALA A 11 14.40 -13.06 13.96
CA ALA A 11 14.51 -11.62 13.78
C ALA A 11 13.14 -11.04 14.16
N VAL A 12 13.06 -10.47 15.37
CA VAL A 12 11.99 -9.55 15.74
C VAL A 12 12.14 -8.35 14.82
N VAL A 13 11.46 -8.38 13.68
CA VAL A 13 11.26 -7.18 12.86
C VAL A 13 10.22 -6.37 13.61
N LEU A 14 10.68 -5.29 14.26
CA LEU A 14 9.82 -4.19 14.67
C LEU A 14 9.22 -3.59 13.40
N LEU A 15 8.04 -4.08 13.02
CA LEU A 15 7.29 -3.61 11.87
C LEU A 15 6.43 -2.41 12.30
N ASP A 16 6.98 -1.21 12.21
CA ASP A 16 6.17 -0.01 11.96
C ASP A 16 6.22 0.24 10.46
N MET A 17 5.35 -0.44 9.72
CA MET A 17 5.14 -0.22 8.28
C MET A 17 3.63 -0.26 8.02
N THR A 18 3.01 0.92 8.13
CA THR A 18 1.60 1.13 7.79
C THR A 18 1.49 1.38 6.28
N GLU A 19 1.37 0.33 5.49
CA GLU A 19 0.85 0.45 4.13
C GLU A 19 -0.60 -0.02 4.12
N GLY A 20 -1.46 0.88 4.58
CA GLY A 20 -2.91 0.78 4.51
C GLY A 20 -3.48 2.12 4.06
N LEU A 21 -4.60 2.07 3.36
CA LEU A 21 -5.39 3.21 2.93
C LEU A 21 -5.85 4.13 4.07
N ARG A 22 -5.98 3.55 5.27
CA ARG A 22 -6.07 4.32 6.51
C ARG A 22 -4.68 4.46 7.12
N VAL A 23 -4.10 5.64 6.98
CA VAL A 23 -2.78 5.96 7.52
C VAL A 23 -2.93 6.60 8.90
N ARG A 24 -2.31 5.97 9.89
CA ARG A 24 -2.20 6.49 11.25
C ARG A 24 -0.75 6.72 11.63
N GLY A 25 -0.47 7.82 12.31
CA GLY A 25 0.87 8.10 12.77
C GLY A 25 1.00 9.41 13.53
N SER A 26 2.25 9.76 13.82
CA SER A 26 2.59 11.04 14.42
C SER A 26 3.74 11.69 13.66
N TRP A 27 3.62 12.99 13.44
CA TRP A 27 4.65 13.79 12.79
C TRP A 27 4.98 15.01 13.63
N SER A 28 6.24 15.43 13.60
CA SER A 28 6.66 16.67 14.23
C SER A 28 7.66 17.40 13.34
N THR A 29 7.55 18.73 13.30
CA THR A 29 8.50 19.60 12.58
C THR A 29 9.93 19.46 13.09
N SER A 30 10.12 18.91 14.30
CA SER A 30 11.44 18.60 14.86
C SER A 30 12.15 17.42 14.18
N LYS A 31 11.39 16.44 13.65
CA LYS A 31 11.94 15.27 12.95
C LYS A 31 12.27 15.57 11.49
N GLY A 32 11.58 16.56 10.90
CA GLY A 32 11.78 16.99 9.54
C GLY A 32 10.71 18.01 9.14
N ARG A 33 11.05 18.90 8.21
CA ARG A 33 10.11 19.93 7.72
C ARG A 33 8.99 19.35 6.88
N ILE A 34 9.24 18.24 6.18
CA ILE A 34 8.30 17.59 5.27
C ILE A 34 8.20 16.13 5.67
N SER A 35 7.01 15.57 5.59
CA SER A 35 6.79 14.14 5.68
C SER A 35 5.74 13.72 4.68
N VAL A 36 6.07 12.76 3.83
CA VAL A 36 5.08 12.04 3.01
C VAL A 36 4.38 11.05 3.94
N ILE A 37 3.08 11.17 4.12
CA ILE A 37 2.31 10.25 4.97
C ILE A 37 1.54 9.20 4.16
N ALA A 38 1.19 9.49 2.91
CA ALA A 38 0.48 8.56 2.05
C ALA A 38 0.80 8.79 0.56
N LYS A 39 0.71 7.72 -0.23
CA LYS A 39 0.66 7.73 -1.69
C LYS A 39 -0.59 6.94 -2.10
N PHE A 40 -1.40 7.48 -3.00
CA PHE A 40 -2.61 6.80 -3.47
C PHE A 40 -2.96 7.19 -4.90
N GLY A 41 -3.31 6.20 -5.72
CA GLY A 41 -3.80 6.35 -7.07
C GLY A 41 -5.31 6.56 -7.09
N PHE A 42 -5.73 7.77 -7.47
CA PHE A 42 -7.15 8.09 -7.61
C PHE A 42 -7.62 7.79 -9.03
N GLN A 43 -8.79 7.18 -9.15
CA GLN A 43 -9.51 7.03 -10.40
C GLN A 43 -11.01 7.12 -10.14
N GLN A 44 -11.73 7.79 -11.05
CA GLN A 44 -13.18 7.80 -11.03
C GLN A 44 -13.73 6.36 -11.20
N ILE A 45 -14.56 5.90 -10.25
CA ILE A 45 -15.10 4.53 -10.25
C ILE A 45 -15.99 4.25 -11.47
N ASP A 46 -16.80 5.24 -11.86
CA ASP A 46 -17.68 5.14 -13.01
C ASP A 46 -17.68 6.48 -13.79
N PRO A 47 -17.07 6.53 -14.99
CA PRO A 47 -17.07 7.72 -15.84
C PRO A 47 -18.43 7.98 -16.52
N LEU A 48 -19.33 6.99 -16.54
CA LEU A 48 -20.69 7.10 -17.10
C LEU A 48 -21.72 7.54 -16.05
N GLU A 49 -21.38 7.49 -14.76
CA GLU A 49 -22.24 7.95 -13.68
C GLU A 49 -22.44 9.46 -13.78
N THR A 50 -23.69 9.87 -14.00
CA THR A 50 -24.06 11.28 -14.22
C THR A 50 -23.90 12.13 -12.95
N ASP A 51 -23.94 11.50 -11.77
CA ASP A 51 -23.64 12.15 -10.49
C ASP A 51 -22.16 12.02 -10.16
N THR A 52 -21.35 12.91 -10.74
CA THR A 52 -19.89 12.94 -10.52
C THR A 52 -19.46 13.13 -9.06
N LYS A 53 -20.39 13.33 -8.11
CA LYS A 53 -20.07 13.57 -6.69
C LYS A 53 -19.77 12.29 -5.92
N THR A 54 -20.33 11.16 -6.33
CA THR A 54 -20.18 9.85 -5.67
C THR A 54 -18.94 9.10 -6.15
N SER A 55 -18.46 9.38 -7.36
CA SER A 55 -17.36 8.63 -8.00
C SER A 55 -15.96 9.26 -7.85
N ARG A 56 -15.86 10.46 -7.27
CA ARG A 56 -14.58 11.17 -7.02
C ARG A 56 -13.75 10.54 -5.90
N GLY A 57 -12.45 10.85 -5.89
CA GLY A 57 -11.56 10.49 -4.79
C GLY A 57 -11.81 11.35 -3.54
N PHE A 58 -11.68 10.75 -2.35
CA PHE A 58 -11.82 11.45 -1.07
C PHE A 58 -10.58 11.24 -0.21
N ILE A 59 -10.21 12.27 0.54
CA ILE A 59 -9.21 12.20 1.61
C ILE A 59 -9.81 12.83 2.85
N TYR A 60 -10.05 12.07 3.90
CA TYR A 60 -10.75 12.56 5.09
C TYR A 60 -10.17 11.96 6.36
N GLY A 61 -10.31 12.65 7.48
CA GLY A 61 -9.68 12.15 8.70
C GLY A 61 -9.57 13.16 9.82
N ASN A 62 -8.79 12.77 10.81
CA ASN A 62 -8.47 13.56 11.98
C ASN A 62 -6.98 13.88 11.95
N VAL A 63 -6.63 15.15 12.12
CA VAL A 63 -5.24 15.60 12.21
C VAL A 63 -5.17 16.61 13.35
N SER A 64 -4.86 16.12 14.54
CA SER A 64 -4.97 16.90 15.77
C SER A 64 -3.69 16.86 16.59
N SER A 65 -3.56 17.75 17.56
CA SER A 65 -2.46 17.75 18.52
C SER A 65 -2.99 17.66 19.95
N GLU A 66 -2.15 17.18 20.86
CA GLU A 66 -2.39 17.28 22.31
C GLU A 66 -2.13 18.69 22.84
N SER A 67 -1.21 19.43 22.21
CA SER A 67 -0.85 20.79 22.58
C SER A 67 -1.50 21.83 21.67
N SER A 68 -1.83 22.99 22.24
CA SER A 68 -2.25 24.16 21.50
C SER A 68 -1.02 24.93 21.00
N TYR A 69 -1.01 25.24 19.71
CA TYR A 69 0.05 26.00 19.04
C TYR A 69 -0.51 27.33 18.53
N ARG A 70 0.33 28.37 18.51
CA ARG A 70 -0.01 29.64 17.85
C ARG A 70 0.36 29.59 16.37
N SER A 71 1.43 28.87 16.04
CA SER A 71 1.81 28.61 14.66
C SER A 71 1.05 27.43 14.09
N ARG A 72 0.87 27.42 12.77
CA ARG A 72 0.26 26.33 12.01
C ARG A 72 1.29 25.66 11.12
N ALA A 73 1.00 24.41 10.78
CA ALA A 73 1.61 23.67 9.68
C ALA A 73 0.50 23.41 8.66
N VAL A 74 0.85 22.86 7.50
CA VAL A 74 -0.10 22.60 6.43
C VAL A 74 -0.05 21.14 6.02
N LEU A 75 -1.24 20.56 5.86
CA LEU A 75 -1.44 19.30 5.15
C LEU A 75 -1.77 19.64 3.70
N PHE A 76 -1.00 19.09 2.77
CA PHE A 76 -1.19 19.27 1.34
C PHE A 76 -1.44 17.93 0.66
N ILE A 77 -2.27 17.95 -0.38
CA ILE A 77 -2.35 16.86 -1.35
C ILE A 77 -1.73 17.32 -2.66
N VAL A 78 -0.81 16.52 -3.19
CA VAL A 78 0.04 16.91 -4.32
C VAL A 78 -0.01 15.81 -5.38
N PRO A 79 -0.33 16.15 -6.64
CA PRO A 79 -0.27 15.19 -7.73
C PRO A 79 1.18 14.82 -8.03
N GLN A 80 1.43 13.60 -8.52
CA GLN A 80 2.77 13.10 -8.82
C GLN A 80 3.55 14.04 -9.75
N THR A 81 2.87 14.67 -10.70
CA THR A 81 3.42 15.64 -11.65
C THR A 81 4.10 16.84 -10.97
N LEU A 82 3.67 17.21 -9.76
CA LEU A 82 4.22 18.32 -8.98
C LEU A 82 5.08 17.87 -7.79
N LEU A 83 5.24 16.57 -7.55
CA LEU A 83 5.96 16.06 -6.38
C LEU A 83 7.47 16.38 -6.44
N SER A 84 8.04 16.45 -7.64
CA SER A 84 9.48 16.64 -7.82
C SER A 84 9.99 17.95 -7.18
N SER A 85 9.18 19.01 -7.14
CA SER A 85 9.58 20.30 -6.53
C SER A 85 9.92 20.18 -5.05
N PHE A 86 9.41 19.16 -4.35
CA PHE A 86 9.67 18.91 -2.93
C PHE A 86 10.96 18.14 -2.66
N PHE A 87 11.59 17.55 -3.68
CA PHE A 87 12.75 16.65 -3.54
C PHE A 87 13.93 16.98 -4.46
N LEU A 88 13.79 17.96 -5.37
CA LEU A 88 14.79 18.26 -6.42
C LEU A 88 16.09 18.92 -5.91
N ASP A 89 16.08 19.57 -4.74
CA ASP A 89 17.27 20.23 -4.21
C ASP A 89 17.56 19.82 -2.76
N SER A 90 18.85 19.64 -2.46
CA SER A 90 19.38 19.10 -1.20
C SER A 90 18.57 19.48 0.04
N ILE A 91 18.41 18.51 0.93
CA ILE A 91 17.69 18.51 2.22
C ILE A 91 17.94 19.75 3.11
N TYR A 92 18.95 20.57 2.81
CA TYR A 92 19.36 21.75 3.58
C TYR A 92 19.06 23.11 2.91
N GLY A 93 18.66 23.16 1.63
CA GLY A 93 18.62 24.42 0.86
C GLY A 93 17.23 24.95 0.46
N GLN A 94 16.19 24.11 0.41
CA GLN A 94 14.88 24.59 -0.06
C GLN A 94 14.17 25.47 0.96
N THR A 95 13.65 26.62 0.52
CA THR A 95 12.78 27.48 1.33
C THR A 95 11.33 27.00 1.23
N CYS A 96 10.50 27.38 2.20
CA CYS A 96 9.06 27.08 2.12
C CYS A 96 8.44 27.67 0.85
N GLU A 97 8.92 28.84 0.43
CA GLU A 97 8.50 29.52 -0.79
C GLU A 97 8.82 28.72 -2.06
N SER A 98 10.08 28.32 -2.27
CA SER A 98 10.47 27.58 -3.48
C SER A 98 9.75 26.25 -3.60
N MET A 99 9.52 25.59 -2.47
CA MET A 99 8.89 24.27 -2.41
C MET A 99 7.39 24.33 -2.73
N LEU A 100 6.68 25.32 -2.18
CA LEU A 100 5.23 25.42 -2.28
C LEU A 100 4.75 26.25 -3.47
N GLN A 101 5.62 26.98 -4.17
CA GLN A 101 5.28 27.91 -5.24
C GLN A 101 4.30 27.30 -6.28
N ASN A 102 4.60 26.12 -6.80
CA ASN A 102 3.80 25.49 -7.85
C ASN A 102 2.43 25.01 -7.35
N VAL A 103 2.40 24.37 -6.17
CA VAL A 103 1.16 23.82 -5.59
C VAL A 103 0.25 24.93 -5.06
N SER A 104 0.82 26.04 -4.61
CA SER A 104 0.08 27.22 -4.14
C SER A 104 -0.77 27.87 -5.23
N LEU A 105 -0.40 27.71 -6.51
CA LEU A 105 -1.21 28.21 -7.63
C LEU A 105 -2.53 27.44 -7.79
N LEU A 106 -2.57 26.20 -7.31
CA LEU A 106 -3.76 25.34 -7.38
C LEU A 106 -4.63 25.51 -6.13
N ALA A 107 -3.99 25.69 -4.97
CA ALA A 107 -4.64 25.74 -3.67
C ALA A 107 -5.50 26.99 -3.47
N PHE A 108 -6.71 26.80 -2.95
CA PHE A 108 -7.53 27.89 -2.46
C PHE A 108 -7.26 28.16 -0.98
N GLU A 109 -7.01 29.42 -0.64
CA GLU A 109 -7.00 29.93 0.74
C GLU A 109 -7.64 31.31 0.75
N THR A 110 -8.48 31.55 1.75
CA THR A 110 -9.37 32.72 1.81
C THR A 110 -8.66 34.06 1.75
N ASN A 111 -7.48 34.20 2.36
CA ASN A 111 -6.78 35.48 2.51
C ASN A 111 -5.70 35.68 1.44
N CYS A 112 -4.87 34.66 1.22
CA CYS A 112 -3.65 34.74 0.46
C CYS A 112 -3.74 34.13 -0.94
N MET A 113 -4.61 33.14 -1.13
CA MET A 113 -4.75 32.42 -2.39
C MET A 113 -6.22 32.39 -2.87
N PRO A 114 -6.92 33.56 -2.97
CA PRO A 114 -8.35 33.59 -3.28
C PRO A 114 -8.67 33.21 -4.73
N LYS A 115 -7.67 33.18 -5.60
CA LYS A 115 -7.82 32.78 -7.02
C LYS A 115 -7.68 31.28 -7.23
N GLY A 116 -7.17 30.55 -6.23
CA GLY A 116 -7.08 29.10 -6.28
C GLY A 116 -8.46 28.48 -6.41
N LYS A 117 -8.54 27.32 -7.06
CA LYS A 117 -9.81 26.58 -7.23
C LYS A 117 -9.77 25.19 -6.61
N GLY A 118 -8.56 24.71 -6.29
CA GLY A 118 -8.35 23.38 -5.76
C GLY A 118 -8.54 23.34 -4.25
N ASP A 119 -9.36 22.39 -3.82
CA ASP A 119 -9.52 22.02 -2.42
C ASP A 119 -8.42 21.01 -2.03
N ILE A 120 -7.17 21.49 -1.92
CA ILE A 120 -5.97 20.63 -1.83
C ILE A 120 -5.12 20.84 -0.58
N MET A 121 -5.58 21.65 0.38
CA MET A 121 -4.81 21.93 1.60
C MET A 121 -5.67 22.14 2.84
N ARG A 122 -5.13 21.83 4.02
CA ARG A 122 -5.74 22.13 5.32
C ARG A 122 -4.69 22.62 6.31
N TRP A 123 -5.02 23.63 7.11
CA TRP A 123 -4.19 24.00 8.25
C TRP A 123 -4.29 22.94 9.35
N VAL A 124 -3.13 22.58 9.91
CA VAL A 124 -2.99 21.58 10.96
C VAL A 124 -2.06 22.09 12.06
N PRO A 125 -2.24 21.67 13.33
CA PRO A 125 -3.25 20.73 13.81
C PRO A 125 -4.64 21.35 13.95
N CYS A 126 -5.67 20.54 13.72
CA CYS A 126 -7.05 20.88 13.99
C CYS A 126 -7.38 20.64 15.47
N ARG A 127 -8.30 21.43 16.02
CA ARG A 127 -8.73 21.29 17.42
C ARG A 127 -9.48 19.96 17.61
N LYS A 128 -9.09 19.19 18.64
CA LYS A 128 -9.68 17.87 18.91
C LYS A 128 -11.20 17.96 19.07
N GLY A 129 -11.93 17.10 18.36
CA GLY A 129 -13.39 17.02 18.44
C GLY A 129 -14.14 18.11 17.69
N SER A 130 -13.44 19.01 16.98
CA SER A 130 -14.05 19.99 16.09
C SER A 130 -13.47 19.89 14.68
N LEU A 131 -14.18 20.50 13.73
CA LEU A 131 -13.67 20.70 12.37
C LEU A 131 -12.37 21.51 12.37
N CYS A 132 -11.59 21.35 11.31
CA CYS A 132 -10.44 22.20 11.03
C CYS A 132 -10.89 23.65 10.78
N ASP A 133 -10.02 24.62 11.05
CA ASP A 133 -10.38 26.05 10.98
C ASP A 133 -10.84 26.48 9.57
N ASP A 134 -10.39 25.78 8.53
CA ASP A 134 -10.76 26.03 7.12
C ASP A 134 -12.13 25.43 6.73
N GLU A 135 -12.66 24.52 7.55
CA GLU A 135 -13.90 23.79 7.29
C GLU A 135 -15.07 24.48 7.98
N SER A 136 -15.77 25.34 7.25
CA SER A 136 -16.88 26.14 7.76
C SER A 136 -18.24 25.44 7.67
N ASP A 137 -18.39 24.47 6.77
CA ASP A 137 -19.65 23.78 6.50
C ASP A 137 -19.57 22.30 6.90
N PRO A 138 -20.19 21.88 8.03
CA PRO A 138 -20.16 20.50 8.48
C PRO A 138 -20.83 19.53 7.51
N THR A 139 -21.71 20.01 6.61
CA THR A 139 -22.40 19.14 5.64
C THR A 139 -21.47 18.67 4.53
N LYS A 140 -20.34 19.36 4.33
CA LYS A 140 -19.33 19.01 3.32
C LYS A 140 -18.25 18.08 3.86
N VAL A 141 -18.19 17.87 5.17
CA VAL A 141 -17.22 17.01 5.83
C VAL A 141 -17.85 15.65 6.15
N VAL A 142 -17.09 14.58 6.00
CA VAL A 142 -17.54 13.24 6.40
C VAL A 142 -17.84 13.22 7.89
N SER A 143 -19.06 12.81 8.26
CA SER A 143 -19.52 12.80 9.65
C SER A 143 -18.57 12.04 10.58
N GLY A 144 -18.15 12.68 11.68
CA GLY A 144 -17.23 12.08 12.67
C GLY A 144 -15.75 12.38 12.42
N TYR A 145 -15.40 13.09 11.34
CA TYR A 145 -14.04 13.49 11.02
C TYR A 145 -13.84 15.02 11.03
N GLN A 146 -12.59 15.47 11.10
CA GLN A 146 -12.25 16.90 11.21
C GLN A 146 -12.11 17.62 9.87
N MET A 147 -11.75 16.89 8.81
CA MET A 147 -11.54 17.45 7.47
C MET A 147 -11.98 16.49 6.37
N THR A 148 -12.26 17.03 5.19
CA THR A 148 -12.46 16.26 3.96
C THR A 148 -11.97 17.05 2.76
N LEU A 149 -11.04 16.46 2.02
CA LEU A 149 -10.54 16.94 0.73
C LEU A 149 -11.11 16.05 -0.37
N ARG A 150 -11.40 16.63 -1.53
CA ARG A 150 -11.94 15.92 -2.70
C ARG A 150 -10.98 16.03 -3.87
N VAL A 151 -10.65 14.89 -4.46
CA VAL A 151 -9.80 14.81 -5.66
C VAL A 151 -10.70 14.69 -6.88
N GLU A 152 -10.67 15.71 -7.72
CA GLU A 152 -11.36 15.73 -9.01
C GLU A 152 -10.39 15.22 -10.09
N GLU A 153 -10.32 13.90 -10.29
CA GLU A 153 -9.56 13.30 -11.39
C GLU A 153 -10.50 12.59 -12.39
N PRO A 154 -10.94 13.29 -13.45
CA PRO A 154 -12.05 12.83 -14.28
C PRO A 154 -11.68 11.88 -15.43
N TYR A 155 -10.40 11.71 -15.80
CA TYR A 155 -10.08 10.99 -17.05
C TYR A 155 -8.93 10.00 -16.98
N ALA A 156 -7.85 10.30 -16.25
CA ALA A 156 -6.69 9.43 -16.19
C ALA A 156 -6.32 9.14 -14.74
N PRO A 157 -6.03 7.87 -14.39
CA PRO A 157 -5.57 7.57 -13.04
C PRO A 157 -4.25 8.30 -12.77
N GLU A 158 -4.20 9.08 -11.69
CA GLU A 158 -3.00 9.78 -11.24
C GLU A 158 -2.70 9.43 -9.79
N TYR A 159 -1.41 9.31 -9.46
CA TYR A 159 -0.96 9.21 -8.08
C TYR A 159 -0.95 10.57 -7.40
N TRP A 160 -1.53 10.60 -6.21
CA TRP A 160 -1.50 11.75 -5.31
C TRP A 160 -0.79 11.37 -4.02
N TYR A 161 -0.12 12.37 -3.45
CA TYR A 161 0.66 12.25 -2.24
C TYR A 161 0.09 13.16 -1.18
N VAL A 162 -0.04 12.64 0.05
CA VAL A 162 -0.44 13.44 1.20
C VAL A 162 0.82 13.81 1.97
N LEU A 163 1.06 15.12 2.10
CA LEU A 163 2.25 15.70 2.70
C LEU A 163 1.88 16.49 3.95
N LEU A 164 2.64 16.30 5.02
CA LEU A 164 2.66 17.21 6.17
C LEU A 164 3.89 18.11 6.07
N ILE A 165 3.66 19.43 6.14
CA ILE A 165 4.68 20.43 5.86
C ILE A 165 4.70 21.50 6.95
N GLY A 166 5.85 21.69 7.57
CA GLY A 166 6.13 22.68 8.62
C GLY A 166 6.35 24.09 8.07
N CYS A 167 5.43 24.56 7.22
CA CYS A 167 5.42 25.89 6.66
C CYS A 167 4.07 26.56 6.95
N ASN A 168 4.09 27.89 7.07
CA ASN A 168 2.93 28.74 7.32
C ASN A 168 2.98 29.95 6.37
N LEU A 169 1.82 30.59 6.15
CA LEU A 169 1.76 31.87 5.46
C LEU A 169 1.94 33.01 6.48
N ASP A 170 2.78 33.98 6.14
CA ASP A 170 2.89 35.23 6.90
C ASP A 170 1.82 36.25 6.50
N ALA A 171 1.85 37.44 7.12
CA ALA A 171 0.91 38.50 6.82
C ALA A 171 1.05 39.07 5.39
N ASN A 172 2.18 38.84 4.73
CA ASN A 172 2.43 39.25 3.35
C ASN A 172 2.11 38.13 2.34
N CYS A 173 1.52 37.02 2.81
CA CYS A 173 1.22 35.84 2.00
C CYS A 173 2.46 35.16 1.41
N SER A 174 3.60 35.26 2.09
CA SER A 174 4.82 34.54 1.78
C SER A 174 4.94 33.30 2.66
N TRP A 175 5.38 32.19 2.07
CA TRP A 175 5.59 30.94 2.78
C TRP A 175 6.84 31.00 3.65
N VAL A 176 6.66 30.91 4.96
CA VAL A 176 7.72 30.93 5.97
C VAL A 176 7.70 29.62 6.77
N PRO A 177 8.84 29.19 7.35
CA PRO A 177 8.84 28.05 8.27
C PRO A 177 7.94 28.30 9.47
N SER A 178 7.25 27.26 9.95
CA SER A 178 6.46 27.36 11.19
C SER A 178 7.36 27.75 12.37
N GLY A 179 6.99 28.80 13.10
CA GLY A 179 7.81 29.34 14.19
C GLY A 179 7.89 28.46 15.45
N GLU A 180 7.00 27.48 15.59
CA GLU A 180 6.93 26.55 16.72
C GLU A 180 7.23 25.11 16.32
N ARG A 181 7.66 24.30 17.30
CA ARG A 181 7.83 22.85 17.13
C ARG A 181 6.48 22.15 17.21
N ILE A 182 5.79 22.12 16.09
CA ILE A 182 4.47 21.52 15.95
C ILE A 182 4.61 19.99 15.94
N SER A 183 3.71 19.31 16.66
CA SER A 183 3.53 17.87 16.66
C SER A 183 2.07 17.58 16.38
N VAL A 184 1.79 16.63 15.47
CA VAL A 184 0.42 16.24 15.10
C VAL A 184 0.30 14.72 15.11
N ASN A 185 -0.84 14.24 15.57
CA ASN A 185 -1.29 12.87 15.44
C ASN A 185 -2.36 12.85 14.36
N TYR A 186 -2.20 11.96 13.38
CA TYR A 186 -3.08 11.86 12.24
C TYR A 186 -3.68 10.46 12.10
N ASP A 187 -4.91 10.43 11.63
CA ASP A 187 -5.68 9.25 11.25
C ASP A 187 -6.50 9.62 10.02
N VAL A 188 -5.95 9.31 8.85
CA VAL A 188 -6.43 9.79 7.55
C VAL A 188 -6.77 8.60 6.66
N TRP A 189 -7.93 8.69 6.02
CA TRP A 189 -8.42 7.78 5.01
C TRP A 189 -8.28 8.42 3.64
N LEU A 190 -7.91 7.62 2.65
CA LEU A 190 -7.96 7.97 1.23
C LEU A 190 -8.96 7.02 0.59
N THR A 191 -9.85 7.39 -0.32
CA THR A 191 -10.78 6.42 -0.93
C THR A 191 -11.05 6.78 -2.37
N ASN A 192 -11.19 5.77 -3.22
CA ASN A 192 -11.82 5.96 -4.52
C ASN A 192 -13.33 5.94 -4.29
N GLY A 193 -14.05 6.97 -4.70
CA GLY A 193 -15.48 7.11 -4.43
C GLY A 193 -15.82 7.65 -3.04
N SER A 194 -17.10 8.00 -2.89
CA SER A 194 -17.66 8.60 -1.69
C SER A 194 -17.74 7.61 -0.53
N PRO A 195 -17.29 7.99 0.68
CA PRO A 195 -17.40 7.14 1.88
C PRO A 195 -18.86 6.85 2.27
N LEU A 196 -19.82 7.66 1.82
CA LEU A 196 -21.25 7.40 2.02
C LEU A 196 -21.77 6.25 1.15
N ALA A 197 -21.05 5.89 0.09
CA ALA A 197 -21.43 4.91 -0.92
C ALA A 197 -20.54 3.66 -0.89
N GLN A 198 -19.79 3.44 0.20
CA GLN A 198 -18.84 2.31 0.34
C GLN A 198 -19.47 0.93 0.02
N TYR A 199 -20.77 0.77 0.30
CA TYR A 199 -21.48 -0.51 0.11
C TYR A 199 -21.74 -0.87 -1.36
N LEU A 200 -21.65 0.10 -2.28
CA LEU A 200 -21.91 -0.16 -3.69
C LEU A 200 -20.79 -1.00 -4.33
N ASN A 201 -19.52 -0.66 -4.03
CA ASN A 201 -18.36 -1.34 -4.58
C ASN A 201 -17.22 -1.48 -3.53
N PRO A 202 -17.31 -2.43 -2.60
CA PRO A 202 -16.35 -2.56 -1.51
C PRO A 202 -14.92 -2.90 -1.97
N PHE A 203 -14.79 -3.64 -3.08
CA PHE A 203 -13.50 -4.08 -3.64
C PHE A 203 -12.81 -3.05 -4.55
N THR A 204 -13.42 -1.88 -4.76
CA THR A 204 -12.79 -0.77 -5.49
C THR A 204 -12.61 0.46 -4.60
N HIS A 205 -13.54 0.68 -3.67
CA HIS A 205 -13.56 1.87 -2.83
C HIS A 205 -12.28 2.07 -2.01
N GLN A 206 -11.80 0.99 -1.37
CA GLN A 206 -10.62 1.04 -0.51
C GLN A 206 -9.29 0.86 -1.28
N PHE A 207 -9.33 0.59 -2.57
CA PHE A 207 -8.14 0.18 -3.33
C PHE A 207 -7.59 1.33 -4.13
N SER A 208 -6.28 1.49 -4.11
CA SER A 208 -5.57 2.38 -5.05
C SER A 208 -5.84 1.89 -6.45
N PHE A 209 -5.84 2.78 -7.43
CA PHE A 209 -6.08 2.40 -8.82
C PHE A 209 -5.24 1.18 -9.26
N GLU A 210 -3.95 1.09 -8.90
CA GLU A 210 -3.13 -0.06 -9.30
C GLU A 210 -3.48 -1.38 -8.59
N GLU A 211 -4.16 -1.31 -7.46
CA GLU A 211 -4.59 -2.46 -6.65
C GLU A 211 -6.07 -2.80 -6.85
N GLN A 212 -6.79 -2.06 -7.71
CA GLN A 212 -8.15 -2.43 -8.10
C GLN A 212 -8.14 -3.80 -8.80
N ASP A 213 -9.22 -4.55 -8.64
CA ASP A 213 -9.39 -5.93 -9.11
C ASP A 213 -8.41 -6.98 -8.53
N SER A 214 -7.49 -6.58 -7.65
CA SER A 214 -6.61 -7.51 -6.94
C SER A 214 -7.41 -8.55 -6.14
N ALA A 215 -8.51 -8.13 -5.51
CA ALA A 215 -9.42 -9.01 -4.78
C ALA A 215 -10.01 -10.11 -5.68
N GLU A 216 -10.54 -9.73 -6.83
CA GLU A 216 -11.11 -10.68 -7.81
C GLU A 216 -10.02 -11.65 -8.30
N MET A 217 -8.83 -11.14 -8.61
CA MET A 217 -7.70 -11.95 -9.04
C MET A 217 -7.30 -13.00 -7.99
N TYR A 218 -7.11 -12.59 -6.73
CA TYR A 218 -6.70 -13.50 -5.66
C TYR A 218 -7.77 -14.53 -5.34
N LEU A 219 -9.05 -14.14 -5.29
CA LEU A 219 -10.16 -15.05 -5.02
C LEU A 219 -10.34 -16.06 -6.17
N THR A 220 -10.22 -15.61 -7.42
CA THR A 220 -10.28 -16.48 -8.60
C THR A 220 -9.15 -17.49 -8.60
N PHE A 221 -7.92 -17.04 -8.34
CA PHE A 221 -6.78 -17.95 -8.25
C PHE A 221 -6.89 -18.89 -7.05
N LEU A 222 -7.39 -18.44 -5.90
CA LEU A 222 -7.64 -19.30 -4.76
C LEU A 222 -8.63 -20.42 -5.11
N LEU A 223 -9.71 -20.11 -5.83
CA LEU A 223 -10.67 -21.11 -6.30
C LEU A 223 -9.99 -22.15 -7.20
N LEU A 224 -9.27 -21.70 -8.23
CA LEU A 224 -8.59 -22.58 -9.19
C LEU A 224 -7.55 -23.46 -8.49
N TYR A 225 -6.72 -22.89 -7.61
CA TYR A 225 -5.70 -23.65 -6.86
C TYR A 225 -6.30 -24.57 -5.81
N SER A 226 -7.49 -24.26 -5.27
CA SER A 226 -8.22 -25.16 -4.38
C SER A 226 -8.72 -26.39 -5.15
N ILE A 227 -9.27 -26.20 -6.36
CA ILE A 227 -9.66 -27.31 -7.24
C ILE A 227 -8.43 -28.18 -7.58
N LEU A 228 -7.32 -27.57 -7.97
CA LEU A 228 -6.07 -28.29 -8.25
C LEU A 228 -5.55 -29.05 -7.03
N CYS A 229 -5.60 -28.45 -5.84
CA CYS A 229 -5.19 -29.09 -4.59
C CYS A 229 -6.07 -30.32 -4.29
N LEU A 230 -7.39 -30.21 -4.46
CA LEU A 230 -8.33 -31.33 -4.29
C LEU A 230 -8.09 -32.45 -5.31
N CYS A 231 -7.88 -32.10 -6.58
CA CYS A 231 -7.55 -33.07 -7.64
C CYS A 231 -6.22 -33.80 -7.33
N GLN A 232 -5.19 -33.06 -6.93
CA GLN A 232 -3.88 -33.60 -6.58
C GLN A 232 -3.97 -34.51 -5.35
N TRP A 233 -4.74 -34.11 -4.34
CA TRP A 233 -5.01 -34.91 -3.14
C TRP A 233 -5.73 -36.22 -3.48
N ARG A 234 -6.80 -36.15 -4.30
CA ARG A 234 -7.55 -37.32 -4.76
C ARG A 234 -6.67 -38.26 -5.57
N ALA A 235 -5.87 -37.73 -6.48
CA ALA A 235 -4.92 -38.54 -7.26
C ALA A 235 -3.93 -39.27 -6.34
N LEU A 236 -3.39 -38.58 -5.32
CA LEU A 236 -2.48 -39.19 -4.35
C LEU A 236 -3.16 -40.29 -3.52
N ALA A 237 -4.41 -40.09 -3.11
CA ALA A 237 -5.18 -41.07 -2.33
C ALA A 237 -5.51 -42.35 -3.12
N LEU A 238 -5.65 -42.25 -4.46
CA LEU A 238 -5.95 -43.40 -5.33
C LEU A 238 -4.72 -44.23 -5.70
N ILE A 239 -3.50 -43.67 -5.56
CA ILE A 239 -2.26 -44.38 -5.85
C ILE A 239 -2.05 -45.48 -4.79
N HIS A 240 -2.26 -46.73 -5.21
CA HIS A 240 -1.98 -47.93 -4.41
C HIS A 240 -0.49 -48.31 -4.35
N GLN A 241 0.39 -47.53 -5.00
CA GLN A 241 1.83 -47.82 -5.01
C GLN A 241 2.50 -47.37 -3.70
N PRO A 242 3.43 -48.16 -3.13
CA PRO A 242 4.09 -47.83 -1.85
C PRO A 242 5.10 -46.67 -1.95
N ARG A 243 5.44 -46.19 -3.15
CA ARG A 243 6.41 -45.10 -3.36
C ARG A 243 5.88 -44.02 -4.29
N ILE A 244 5.59 -42.87 -3.70
CA ILE A 244 5.30 -41.62 -4.42
C ILE A 244 6.60 -41.10 -5.06
N LEU A 245 6.56 -40.79 -6.36
CA LEU A 245 7.73 -40.29 -7.08
C LEU A 245 8.16 -38.90 -6.55
N PRO A 246 9.47 -38.61 -6.47
CA PRO A 246 9.97 -37.31 -5.98
C PRO A 246 9.34 -36.10 -6.68
N ARG A 247 9.11 -36.17 -8.00
CA ARG A 247 8.46 -35.11 -8.79
C ARG A 247 7.03 -34.81 -8.33
N GLN A 248 6.26 -35.85 -7.97
CA GLN A 248 4.89 -35.70 -7.49
C GLN A 248 4.87 -35.07 -6.10
N LYS A 249 5.85 -35.40 -5.25
CA LYS A 249 6.02 -34.74 -3.94
C LYS A 249 6.32 -33.25 -4.09
N LEU A 250 7.23 -32.91 -5.02
CA LEU A 250 7.58 -31.51 -5.29
C LEU A 250 6.38 -30.74 -5.85
N LEU A 251 5.67 -31.30 -6.82
CA LEU A 251 4.46 -30.70 -7.38
C LEU A 251 3.36 -30.51 -6.32
N THR A 252 3.13 -31.49 -5.46
CA THR A 252 2.16 -31.39 -4.36
C THR A 252 2.55 -30.29 -3.36
N CYS A 253 3.84 -30.19 -3.03
CA CYS A 253 4.37 -29.12 -2.17
C CYS A 253 4.17 -27.73 -2.79
N ILE A 254 4.44 -27.59 -4.10
CA ILE A 254 4.21 -26.34 -4.84
C ILE A 254 2.74 -25.95 -4.77
N ILE A 255 1.83 -26.85 -5.17
CA ILE A 255 0.39 -26.57 -5.19
C ILE A 255 -0.10 -26.22 -3.79
N ALA A 256 0.23 -27.01 -2.77
CA ALA A 256 -0.21 -26.76 -1.40
C ALA A 256 0.31 -25.42 -0.86
N THR A 257 1.59 -25.11 -1.08
CA THR A 257 2.17 -23.83 -0.62
C THR A 257 1.59 -22.64 -1.38
N LYS A 258 1.31 -22.79 -2.68
CA LYS A 258 0.64 -21.76 -3.48
C LYS A 258 -0.77 -21.49 -3.01
N THR A 259 -1.56 -22.55 -2.74
CA THR A 259 -2.91 -22.43 -2.21
C THR A 259 -2.91 -21.77 -0.83
N ALA A 260 -1.98 -22.16 0.05
CA ALA A 260 -1.84 -21.53 1.38
C ALA A 260 -1.47 -20.05 1.27
N GLY A 261 -0.52 -19.68 0.40
CA GLY A 261 -0.15 -18.29 0.15
C GLY A 261 -1.33 -17.46 -0.38
N LEU A 262 -2.05 -17.97 -1.38
CA LEU A 262 -3.24 -17.33 -1.95
C LEU A 262 -4.37 -17.17 -0.92
N ALA A 263 -4.55 -18.13 -0.02
CA ALA A 263 -5.55 -18.04 1.05
C ALA A 263 -5.23 -16.89 2.02
N LEU A 264 -3.98 -16.76 2.42
CA LEU A 264 -3.52 -15.66 3.28
C LEU A 264 -3.63 -14.29 2.59
N GLN A 265 -3.29 -14.21 1.29
CA GLN A 265 -3.45 -12.99 0.51
C GLN A 265 -4.92 -12.62 0.33
N SER A 266 -5.78 -13.60 0.03
CA SER A 266 -7.23 -13.38 -0.08
C SER A 266 -7.81 -12.88 1.24
N LEU A 267 -7.38 -13.46 2.37
CA LEU A 267 -7.78 -12.97 3.70
C LEU A 267 -7.36 -11.51 3.91
N ASN A 268 -6.11 -11.16 3.60
CA ASN A 268 -5.61 -9.80 3.72
C ASN A 268 -6.46 -8.82 2.88
N VAL A 269 -6.70 -9.16 1.62
CA VAL A 269 -7.41 -8.29 0.66
C VAL A 269 -8.90 -8.15 1.02
N VAL A 270 -9.54 -9.21 1.48
CA VAL A 270 -10.92 -9.14 1.98
C VAL A 270 -11.01 -8.26 3.22
N VAL A 271 -10.11 -8.41 4.19
CA VAL A 271 -10.10 -7.56 5.39
C VAL A 271 -9.82 -6.10 5.01
N PHE A 272 -8.85 -5.88 4.11
CA PHE A 272 -8.50 -4.56 3.60
C PHE A 272 -9.67 -3.85 2.93
N ALA A 273 -10.53 -4.57 2.20
CA ALA A 273 -11.75 -4.01 1.61
C ALA A 273 -12.74 -3.44 2.65
N PHE A 274 -12.69 -3.90 3.90
CA PHE A 274 -13.53 -3.40 4.99
C PHE A 274 -12.86 -2.31 5.83
N ASP A 275 -11.59 -2.48 6.19
CA ASP A 275 -10.90 -1.62 7.17
C ASP A 275 -9.84 -0.68 6.59
N GLY A 276 -9.49 -0.85 5.32
CA GLY A 276 -8.43 -0.10 4.63
C GLY A 276 -7.02 -0.36 5.16
N GLN A 277 -6.79 -1.36 6.02
CA GLN A 277 -5.47 -1.70 6.57
C GLN A 277 -5.06 -3.14 6.25
N GLY A 278 -6.01 -4.07 6.23
CA GLY A 278 -5.74 -5.48 6.02
C GLY A 278 -5.04 -6.13 7.21
N VAL A 279 -4.52 -7.34 6.98
CA VAL A 279 -3.82 -8.13 8.00
C VAL A 279 -2.36 -8.28 7.58
N MET A 280 -1.49 -7.44 8.15
CA MET A 280 -0.06 -7.39 7.82
C MET A 280 0.63 -8.76 7.87
N VAL A 281 0.33 -9.55 8.90
CA VAL A 281 0.88 -10.90 9.05
C VAL A 281 0.43 -11.82 7.90
N ALA A 282 -0.83 -11.73 7.47
CA ALA A 282 -1.34 -12.49 6.35
C ALA A 282 -0.75 -12.02 5.01
N ARG A 283 -0.57 -10.70 4.82
CA ARG A 283 0.13 -10.13 3.65
C ARG A 283 1.57 -10.67 3.57
N LEU A 284 2.33 -10.57 4.66
CA LEU A 284 3.72 -11.02 4.73
C LEU A 284 3.86 -12.53 4.42
N PHE A 285 3.19 -13.39 5.20
CA PHE A 285 3.30 -14.83 4.99
C PHE A 285 2.68 -15.29 3.67
N GLY A 286 1.62 -14.62 3.22
CA GLY A 286 1.01 -14.86 1.92
C GLY A 286 1.99 -14.63 0.77
N GLU A 287 2.66 -13.47 0.75
CA GLU A 287 3.71 -13.16 -0.22
C GLU A 287 4.91 -14.10 -0.11
N MET A 288 5.36 -14.43 1.10
CA MET A 288 6.47 -15.38 1.30
C MET A 288 6.15 -16.77 0.72
N PHE A 289 4.95 -17.31 0.98
CA PHE A 289 4.53 -18.59 0.43
C PHE A 289 4.33 -18.53 -1.08
N ARG A 290 3.80 -17.42 -1.60
CA ARG A 290 3.68 -17.18 -3.05
C ARG A 290 5.05 -17.20 -3.72
N LEU A 291 6.01 -16.44 -3.18
CA LEU A 291 7.38 -16.35 -3.69
C LEU A 291 8.08 -17.70 -3.61
N TRP A 292 8.02 -18.36 -2.45
CA TRP A 292 8.59 -19.70 -2.26
C TRP A 292 8.03 -20.69 -3.29
N SER A 293 6.71 -20.73 -3.46
CA SER A 293 6.06 -21.61 -4.42
C SER A 293 6.55 -21.37 -5.85
N VAL A 294 6.71 -20.11 -6.26
CA VAL A 294 7.22 -19.76 -7.60
C VAL A 294 8.67 -20.20 -7.75
N CYS A 295 9.52 -19.95 -6.76
CA CYS A 295 10.91 -20.41 -6.79
C CYS A 295 10.99 -21.94 -6.89
N VAL A 296 10.22 -22.68 -6.09
CA VAL A 296 10.22 -24.15 -6.14
C VAL A 296 9.63 -24.68 -7.45
N LEU A 297 8.65 -23.99 -8.05
CA LEU A 297 8.14 -24.30 -9.38
C LEU A 297 9.24 -24.13 -10.45
N CYS A 298 9.99 -23.03 -10.41
CA CYS A 298 11.14 -22.83 -11.31
C CYS A 298 12.17 -23.95 -11.16
N LEU A 299 12.47 -24.39 -9.92
CA LEU A 299 13.33 -25.55 -9.71
C LEU A 299 12.78 -26.82 -10.37
N LEU A 300 11.49 -27.11 -10.19
CA LEU A 300 10.86 -28.27 -10.82
C LEU A 300 10.98 -28.20 -12.35
N LEU A 301 10.73 -27.03 -12.96
CA LEU A 301 10.84 -26.84 -14.42
C LEU A 301 12.28 -27.02 -14.92
N ILE A 302 13.27 -26.52 -14.19
CA ILE A 302 14.70 -26.71 -14.51
C ILE A 302 15.08 -28.20 -14.42
N LEU A 303 14.65 -28.91 -13.39
CA LEU A 303 14.94 -30.33 -13.25
C LEU A 303 14.26 -31.16 -14.36
N LEU A 304 13.02 -30.82 -14.70
CA LEU A 304 12.28 -31.49 -15.79
C LEU A 304 12.95 -31.25 -17.15
N SER A 305 13.37 -30.02 -17.46
CA SER A 305 14.03 -29.70 -18.73
C SER A 305 15.37 -30.42 -18.90
N ARG A 306 16.05 -30.75 -17.79
CA ARG A 306 17.29 -31.53 -17.78
C ARG A 306 17.10 -33.05 -17.82
N GLY A 307 15.85 -33.53 -17.85
CA GLY A 307 15.56 -34.96 -17.97
C GLY A 307 15.61 -35.72 -16.64
N TRP A 308 15.39 -35.04 -15.51
CA TRP A 308 15.31 -35.66 -14.18
C TRP A 308 14.31 -36.83 -14.09
N SER A 309 13.35 -36.91 -15.01
CA SER A 309 12.38 -37.99 -15.10
C SER A 309 12.83 -39.23 -15.90
N LEU A 310 13.93 -39.15 -16.66
CA LEU A 310 14.28 -40.16 -17.68
C LEU A 310 15.61 -40.89 -17.39
N ASN A 311 16.53 -40.28 -16.63
CA ASN A 311 17.89 -40.79 -16.43
C ASN A 311 18.27 -40.92 -14.95
N ASP A 312 17.71 -41.90 -14.25
CA ASP A 312 17.92 -42.11 -12.80
C ASP A 312 19.34 -42.61 -12.40
N VAL A 313 20.34 -42.66 -13.30
CA VAL A 313 21.62 -43.34 -12.99
C VAL A 313 22.90 -42.50 -13.22
N LYS A 314 22.91 -41.34 -13.92
CA LYS A 314 24.19 -40.67 -14.27
C LYS A 314 24.30 -39.13 -14.13
N SER A 315 23.27 -38.37 -13.75
CA SER A 315 23.31 -36.88 -13.74
C SER A 315 23.58 -36.21 -12.38
N SER A 316 24.31 -36.85 -11.45
CA SER A 316 24.48 -36.35 -10.07
C SER A 316 25.18 -34.98 -9.96
N SER A 317 26.16 -34.67 -10.82
CA SER A 317 26.93 -33.42 -10.71
C SER A 317 26.23 -32.22 -11.34
N SER A 318 25.53 -32.43 -12.46
CA SER A 318 24.89 -31.36 -13.22
C SER A 318 23.63 -30.82 -12.52
N ASP A 319 22.87 -31.71 -11.89
CA ASP A 319 21.67 -31.34 -11.13
C ASP A 319 22.05 -30.56 -9.86
N ARG A 320 23.21 -30.84 -9.26
CA ARG A 320 23.75 -30.06 -8.12
C ARG A 320 24.06 -28.61 -8.49
N ILE A 321 24.63 -28.38 -9.67
CA ILE A 321 24.91 -27.02 -10.16
C ILE A 321 23.59 -26.27 -10.38
N ALA A 322 22.59 -26.92 -10.99
CA ALA A 322 21.28 -26.31 -11.19
C ALA A 322 20.60 -25.94 -9.86
N VAL A 323 20.64 -26.85 -8.87
CA VAL A 323 20.12 -26.58 -7.51
C VAL A 323 20.89 -25.45 -6.83
N LEU A 324 22.21 -25.37 -7.00
CA LEU A 324 23.03 -24.30 -6.42
C LEU A 324 22.69 -22.93 -7.04
N VAL A 325 22.58 -22.85 -8.36
CA VAL A 325 22.15 -21.62 -9.06
C VAL A 325 20.75 -21.21 -8.63
N TRP A 326 19.82 -22.17 -8.56
CA TRP A 326 18.47 -21.91 -8.05
C TRP A 326 18.47 -21.39 -6.61
N ALA A 327 19.31 -21.94 -5.74
CA ALA A 327 19.40 -21.50 -4.35
C ALA A 327 19.91 -20.05 -4.24
N ILE A 328 20.91 -19.68 -5.06
CA ILE A 328 21.40 -18.31 -5.15
C ILE A 328 20.27 -17.37 -5.60
N LEU A 329 19.59 -17.69 -6.71
CA LEU A 329 18.49 -16.88 -7.25
C LEU A 329 17.35 -16.73 -6.25
N THR A 330 16.97 -17.81 -5.59
CA THR A 330 15.91 -17.80 -4.55
C THR A 330 16.32 -16.91 -3.39
N THR A 331 17.55 -17.03 -2.90
CA THR A 331 18.06 -16.18 -1.82
C THR A 331 18.06 -14.71 -2.20
N THR A 332 18.48 -14.36 -3.42
CA THR A 332 18.42 -12.99 -3.94
C THR A 332 16.98 -12.47 -4.02
N HIS A 333 16.03 -13.29 -4.47
CA HIS A 333 14.61 -12.91 -4.50
C HIS A 333 14.05 -12.64 -3.11
N PHE A 334 14.37 -13.46 -2.12
CA PHE A 334 13.95 -13.22 -0.73
C PHE A 334 14.63 -11.98 -0.14
N ALA A 335 15.92 -11.75 -0.42
CA ALA A 335 16.61 -10.54 0.01
C ALA A 335 15.96 -9.28 -0.59
N LEU A 336 15.68 -9.28 -1.89
CA LEU A 336 14.97 -8.18 -2.55
C LEU A 336 13.55 -7.98 -2.01
N PHE A 337 12.84 -9.07 -1.68
CA PHE A 337 11.54 -8.98 -1.03
C PHE A 337 11.65 -8.25 0.31
N PHE A 338 12.56 -8.64 1.20
CA PHE A 338 12.70 -7.98 2.51
C PHE A 338 13.26 -6.56 2.44
N ILE A 339 13.95 -6.18 1.37
CA ILE A 339 14.41 -4.79 1.16
C ILE A 339 13.26 -3.87 0.74
N ASN A 340 12.27 -4.40 0.00
CA ASN A 340 11.19 -3.62 -0.59
C ASN A 340 9.83 -3.80 0.11
N PHE A 341 9.75 -4.68 1.12
CA PHE A 341 8.57 -4.90 1.95
C PHE A 341 8.60 -3.96 3.15
#